data_AF-A0A8S8YFH5-F1
#
_entry.id   AF-A0A8S8YFH5-F1
#
_cell.length_a   1.000
_cell.length_b   1.000
_cell.length_c   1.000
_cell.angle_alpha   90.00
_cell.angle_beta   90.00
_cell.angle_gamma   90.00
#
_symmetry.space_group_name_H-M   'P 1'
#
loop_
_entity.id
_entity.type
_entity.pdbx_description
1 polymer ?
#
loop_
_entity_poly.entity_id
_entity_poly.type
_entity_poly.pdbx_seq_one_letter_code
_entity_poly.pdbx_strand_id
1 'polypeptide(L)'
;MNAGVSIIDRLGCPDTDGDGYSDADDEWLASPNGEADAFPKNRVQWADSDGDGFGDNPIGAIRDDCPIDTGTSTIDVQGCPDGNGDGYSDDYGAVRSQLALMGSNPTSSLLTFAWPLLVFLLTLFTVRLSSKEGTASNVVEDKLVGEGGEF
;
A
#
# COMPACT_ATOMS: atom_id res chain seq x y z
N MET A 1 -34.90 -7.29 -34.56
CA MET A 1 -33.73 -8.05 -34.10
C MET A 1 -32.65 -7.02 -33.85
N ASN A 2 -32.31 -6.77 -32.59
CA ASN A 2 -31.20 -5.87 -32.29
C ASN A 2 -29.94 -6.67 -32.65
N ALA A 3 -29.38 -6.44 -33.82
CA ALA A 3 -28.12 -7.07 -34.19
C ALA A 3 -27.06 -6.52 -33.23
N GLY A 4 -26.45 -7.39 -32.43
CA GLY A 4 -25.30 -7.02 -31.64
C GLY A 4 -24.09 -6.74 -32.52
N VAL A 5 -23.03 -6.20 -31.92
CA VAL A 5 -21.88 -5.64 -32.64
C VAL A 5 -20.60 -6.48 -32.50
N SER A 6 -20.66 -7.62 -31.80
CA SER A 6 -19.54 -8.57 -31.71
C SER A 6 -19.14 -9.09 -33.09
N ILE A 7 -17.83 -9.17 -33.31
CA ILE A 7 -17.21 -9.56 -34.59
C ILE A 7 -16.09 -10.60 -34.45
N ILE A 8 -15.63 -10.91 -33.23
CA ILE A 8 -14.49 -11.81 -32.99
C ILE A 8 -14.96 -13.23 -32.68
N ASP A 9 -15.91 -13.39 -31.76
CA ASP A 9 -16.46 -14.66 -31.32
C ASP A 9 -17.83 -14.93 -31.98
N ARG A 10 -18.92 -14.49 -31.35
CA ARG A 10 -20.29 -14.85 -31.69
C ARG A 10 -20.95 -13.74 -32.48
N LEU A 11 -20.70 -13.74 -33.79
CA LEU A 11 -21.13 -12.71 -34.72
C LEU A 11 -22.59 -12.25 -34.51
N GLY A 12 -22.76 -10.96 -34.20
CA GLY A 12 -24.07 -10.34 -34.07
C GLY A 12 -24.72 -10.49 -32.70
N CYS A 13 -24.01 -11.00 -31.69
CA CYS A 13 -24.45 -10.96 -30.30
C CYS A 13 -24.11 -9.63 -29.61
N PRO A 14 -24.84 -9.28 -28.54
CA PRO A 14 -24.57 -8.08 -27.76
C PRO A 14 -23.10 -8.03 -27.33
N ASP A 15 -22.51 -6.84 -27.45
CA ASP A 15 -21.16 -6.51 -27.06
C ASP A 15 -21.27 -5.10 -26.47
N THR A 16 -21.19 -5.02 -25.14
CA THR A 16 -21.53 -3.82 -24.39
C THR A 16 -20.45 -2.75 -24.53
N ASP A 17 -19.19 -3.14 -24.65
CA ASP A 17 -18.08 -2.21 -24.66
C ASP A 17 -17.44 -2.00 -26.04
N GLY A 18 -17.72 -2.87 -27.01
CA GLY A 18 -17.32 -2.73 -28.40
C GLY A 18 -15.85 -3.06 -28.62
N ASP A 19 -15.32 -4.06 -27.93
CA ASP A 19 -14.00 -4.65 -28.20
C ASP A 19 -14.04 -5.77 -29.27
N GLY A 20 -15.25 -6.23 -29.60
CA GLY A 20 -15.52 -7.23 -30.61
C GLY A 20 -15.84 -8.62 -30.05
N TYR A 21 -15.66 -8.88 -28.76
CA TYR A 21 -16.14 -10.08 -28.07
C TYR A 21 -17.58 -9.88 -27.58
N SER A 22 -18.35 -10.96 -27.53
CA SER A 22 -19.74 -10.90 -27.09
C SER A 22 -19.88 -11.01 -25.58
N ASP A 23 -20.83 -10.27 -25.02
CA ASP A 23 -21.19 -10.34 -23.60
C ASP A 23 -21.58 -11.79 -23.25
N ALA A 24 -21.20 -12.22 -22.04
CA ALA A 24 -21.60 -13.52 -21.51
C ALA A 24 -23.12 -13.64 -21.33
N ASP A 25 -23.65 -14.85 -21.58
CA ASP A 25 -25.04 -15.21 -21.32
C ASP A 25 -25.18 -16.62 -20.73
N ASP A 26 -26.42 -17.08 -20.54
CA ASP A 26 -26.72 -18.37 -19.88
C ASP A 26 -26.16 -19.59 -20.64
N GLU A 27 -25.87 -19.45 -21.94
CA GLU A 27 -25.37 -20.52 -22.81
C GLU A 27 -23.87 -20.36 -23.14
N TRP A 28 -23.37 -19.12 -23.17
CA TRP A 28 -22.01 -18.73 -23.49
C TRP A 28 -21.40 -18.00 -22.29
N LEU A 29 -20.75 -18.79 -21.43
CA LEU A 29 -20.17 -18.29 -20.18
C LEU A 29 -18.90 -17.46 -20.45
N ALA A 30 -18.63 -16.51 -19.58
CA ALA A 30 -17.36 -15.81 -19.52
C ALA A 30 -16.19 -16.75 -19.19
N SER A 31 -14.99 -16.36 -19.63
CA SER A 31 -13.73 -16.93 -19.13
C SER A 31 -13.72 -16.91 -17.58
N PRO A 32 -13.23 -17.95 -16.90
CA PRO A 32 -12.51 -19.13 -17.42
C PRO A 32 -13.41 -20.30 -17.87
N ASN A 33 -14.72 -20.21 -17.67
CA ASN A 33 -15.65 -21.32 -17.92
C ASN A 33 -16.20 -21.35 -19.36
N GLY A 34 -15.91 -20.32 -20.16
CA GLY A 34 -16.26 -20.24 -21.57
C GLY A 34 -15.41 -19.19 -22.28
N GLU A 35 -15.85 -18.79 -23.48
CA GLU A 35 -15.10 -17.89 -24.37
C GLU A 35 -15.78 -16.52 -24.52
N ALA A 36 -16.83 -16.24 -23.74
CA ALA A 36 -17.46 -14.93 -23.74
C ALA A 36 -16.58 -13.90 -23.05
N ASP A 37 -16.86 -12.62 -23.32
CA ASP A 37 -16.20 -11.50 -22.66
C ASP A 37 -16.39 -11.57 -21.14
N ALA A 38 -15.27 -11.70 -20.42
CA ALA A 38 -15.22 -11.67 -18.96
C ALA A 38 -15.43 -10.26 -18.38
N PHE A 39 -15.13 -9.21 -19.15
CA PHE A 39 -15.23 -7.82 -18.71
C PHE A 39 -16.06 -6.96 -19.68
N PRO A 40 -17.41 -7.10 -19.69
CA PRO A 40 -18.36 -6.40 -20.59
C PRO A 40 -18.45 -4.87 -20.42
N LYS A 41 -17.53 -4.27 -19.66
CA LYS A 41 -17.42 -2.82 -19.44
C LYS A 41 -16.02 -2.30 -19.73
N ASN A 42 -15.09 -3.16 -20.11
CA ASN A 42 -13.69 -2.81 -20.28
C ASN A 42 -13.15 -3.31 -21.62
N ARG A 43 -13.19 -2.41 -22.60
CA ARG A 43 -12.78 -2.65 -23.99
C ARG A 43 -11.37 -3.18 -24.23
N VAL A 44 -10.54 -3.18 -23.20
CA VAL A 44 -9.14 -3.59 -23.29
C VAL A 44 -8.98 -5.02 -22.78
N GLN A 45 -9.96 -5.58 -22.09
CA GLN A 45 -9.85 -6.84 -21.37
C GLN A 45 -11.08 -7.67 -21.70
N TRP A 46 -10.86 -8.89 -22.19
CA TRP A 46 -11.95 -9.79 -22.57
C TRP A 46 -11.81 -11.20 -22.00
N ALA A 47 -10.62 -11.54 -21.50
CA ALA A 47 -10.28 -12.86 -21.01
C ALA A 47 -9.73 -12.77 -19.58
N ASP A 48 -10.09 -13.77 -18.77
CA ASP A 48 -9.69 -13.97 -17.39
C ASP A 48 -9.53 -15.48 -17.20
N SER A 49 -8.29 -15.98 -17.35
CA SER A 49 -8.01 -17.41 -17.46
C SER A 49 -8.08 -18.15 -16.12
N ASP A 50 -7.90 -17.45 -15.01
CA ASP A 50 -7.89 -18.05 -13.67
C ASP A 50 -9.11 -17.65 -12.82
N GLY A 51 -9.86 -16.64 -13.25
CA GLY A 51 -11.12 -16.20 -12.65
C GLY A 51 -10.93 -15.31 -11.42
N ASP A 52 -9.79 -14.64 -11.27
CA ASP A 52 -9.50 -13.77 -10.13
C ASP A 52 -10.02 -12.33 -10.30
N GLY A 53 -10.52 -11.98 -11.49
CA GLY A 53 -11.06 -10.67 -11.84
C GLY A 53 -10.03 -9.68 -12.39
N PHE A 54 -8.81 -10.14 -12.68
CA PHE A 54 -7.83 -9.46 -13.51
C PHE A 54 -7.85 -10.08 -14.91
N GLY A 55 -7.56 -9.25 -15.92
CA GLY A 55 -7.66 -9.66 -17.31
C GLY A 55 -6.31 -10.02 -17.90
N ASP A 56 -6.26 -11.11 -18.65
CA ASP A 56 -5.04 -11.69 -19.23
C ASP A 56 -4.34 -10.76 -20.24
N ASN A 57 -5.02 -9.72 -20.73
CA ASN A 57 -4.41 -8.82 -21.69
C ASN A 57 -3.36 -7.96 -20.96
N PRO A 58 -2.09 -7.91 -21.43
CA PRO A 58 -1.02 -7.13 -20.78
C PRO A 58 -1.26 -5.61 -20.79
N ILE A 59 -2.29 -5.13 -21.48
CA ILE A 59 -2.62 -3.71 -21.59
C ILE A 59 -3.88 -3.41 -20.77
N GLY A 60 -3.87 -2.32 -20.02
CA GLY A 60 -5.05 -1.83 -19.29
C GLY A 60 -4.81 -1.70 -17.80
N ALA A 61 -5.79 -1.16 -17.08
CA ALA A 61 -5.67 -0.94 -15.65
C ALA A 61 -5.75 -2.26 -14.86
N ILE A 62 -6.61 -3.19 -15.30
CA ILE A 62 -6.86 -4.48 -14.64
C ILE A 62 -6.05 -5.64 -15.23
N ARG A 63 -4.92 -5.36 -15.89
CA ARG A 63 -4.04 -6.41 -16.43
C ARG A 63 -3.59 -7.41 -15.36
N ASP A 64 -3.53 -8.68 -15.73
CA ASP A 64 -2.97 -9.72 -14.92
C ASP A 64 -1.52 -10.02 -15.37
N ASP A 65 -0.59 -9.96 -14.40
CA ASP A 65 0.81 -10.30 -14.57
C ASP A 65 1.06 -11.81 -14.32
N CYS A 66 0.09 -12.53 -13.74
CA CYS A 66 0.10 -13.97 -13.45
C CYS A 66 -1.13 -14.74 -14.02
N PRO A 67 -1.30 -14.84 -15.36
CA PRO A 67 -2.53 -15.33 -16.04
C PRO A 67 -3.00 -16.77 -15.76
N ILE A 68 -2.31 -17.51 -14.91
CA ILE A 68 -2.63 -18.90 -14.58
C ILE A 68 -2.79 -19.14 -13.08
N ASP A 69 -2.41 -18.16 -12.25
CA ASP A 69 -2.25 -18.30 -10.82
C ASP A 69 -3.08 -17.23 -10.12
N THR A 70 -4.28 -17.62 -9.68
CA THR A 70 -5.25 -16.70 -9.05
C THR A 70 -4.62 -15.84 -7.96
N GLY A 71 -4.84 -14.52 -8.06
CA GLY A 71 -4.19 -13.57 -7.20
C GLY A 71 -5.01 -12.34 -6.83
N THR A 72 -4.49 -11.58 -5.88
CA THR A 72 -5.07 -10.29 -5.50
C THR A 72 -4.03 -9.19 -5.31
N SER A 73 -2.77 -9.45 -5.65
CA SER A 73 -1.72 -8.45 -5.57
C SER A 73 -2.05 -7.26 -6.47
N THR A 74 -1.62 -6.05 -6.06
CA THR A 74 -1.93 -4.81 -6.81
C THR A 74 -0.78 -3.81 -6.87
N ILE A 75 0.27 -3.97 -6.05
CA ILE A 75 1.30 -2.93 -5.87
C ILE A 75 2.52 -3.15 -6.76
N ASP A 76 3.17 -4.31 -6.64
CA ASP A 76 4.37 -4.66 -7.41
C ASP A 76 4.03 -5.31 -8.75
N VAL A 77 3.17 -6.32 -8.71
CA VAL A 77 2.56 -7.02 -9.83
C VAL A 77 1.07 -7.18 -9.53
N GLN A 78 0.26 -7.29 -10.57
CA GLN A 78 -1.19 -7.36 -10.44
C GLN A 78 -1.71 -8.75 -10.81
N GLY A 79 -2.71 -9.26 -10.08
CA GLY A 79 -3.30 -10.59 -10.31
C GLY A 79 -2.40 -11.77 -9.90
N CYS A 80 -1.34 -11.52 -9.13
CA CYS A 80 -0.51 -12.58 -8.59
C CYS A 80 -0.92 -12.98 -7.15
N PRO A 81 -0.57 -14.19 -6.71
CA PRO A 81 -0.87 -14.66 -5.36
C PRO A 81 -0.34 -13.72 -4.27
N ASP A 82 -1.23 -13.29 -3.39
CA ASP A 82 -0.96 -12.47 -2.20
C ASP A 82 -1.61 -13.16 -0.98
N GLY A 83 -0.83 -13.99 -0.30
CA GLY A 83 -1.34 -14.82 0.80
C GLY A 83 -1.59 -14.04 2.09
N ASN A 84 -0.98 -12.86 2.27
CA ASN A 84 -1.11 -12.06 3.48
C ASN A 84 -1.97 -10.80 3.30
N GLY A 85 -2.41 -10.50 2.07
CA GLY A 85 -3.29 -9.38 1.74
C GLY A 85 -2.63 -8.02 1.95
N ASP A 86 -1.30 -7.94 1.85
CA ASP A 86 -0.57 -6.68 2.04
C ASP A 86 -0.47 -5.85 0.75
N GLY A 87 -0.98 -6.41 -0.36
CA GLY A 87 -1.02 -5.83 -1.69
C GLY A 87 0.20 -6.16 -2.56
N TYR A 88 1.26 -6.73 -1.99
CA TYR A 88 2.40 -7.25 -2.72
C TYR A 88 2.24 -8.74 -3.02
N SER A 89 2.86 -9.19 -4.09
CA SER A 89 2.92 -10.63 -4.40
C SER A 89 3.73 -11.42 -3.36
N ASP A 90 3.40 -12.70 -3.22
CA ASP A 90 4.13 -13.65 -2.38
C ASP A 90 5.62 -13.77 -2.79
N ASP A 91 5.93 -13.61 -4.08
CA ASP A 91 7.31 -13.64 -4.61
C ASP A 91 8.13 -12.42 -4.18
N TYR A 92 7.49 -11.26 -4.00
CA TYR A 92 8.15 -10.08 -3.44
C TYR A 92 8.60 -10.32 -2.00
N GLY A 93 7.78 -11.05 -1.24
CA GLY A 93 8.08 -11.58 0.09
C GLY A 93 7.78 -10.62 1.24
N ALA A 94 7.26 -11.19 2.33
CA ALA A 94 6.69 -10.45 3.47
C ALA A 94 7.64 -9.43 4.15
N VAL A 95 8.93 -9.74 4.25
CA VAL A 95 9.90 -8.82 4.90
C VAL A 95 10.17 -7.60 4.00
N ARG A 96 10.17 -7.81 2.68
CA ARG A 96 10.45 -6.76 1.70
C ARG A 96 9.21 -5.89 1.49
N SER A 97 8.01 -6.49 1.43
CA SER A 97 6.74 -5.76 1.36
C SER A 97 6.54 -4.88 2.59
N GLN A 98 6.77 -5.41 3.79
CA GLN A 98 6.70 -4.65 5.04
C GLN A 98 7.66 -3.45 5.04
N LEU A 99 8.90 -3.64 4.58
CA LEU A 99 9.86 -2.54 4.50
C LEU A 99 9.42 -1.47 3.49
N ALA A 100 8.85 -1.86 2.35
CA ALA A 100 8.33 -0.95 1.34
C ALA A 100 7.11 -0.16 1.85
N LEU A 101 6.20 -0.82 2.60
CA LEU A 101 5.05 -0.19 3.25
C LEU A 101 5.45 0.82 4.33
N MET A 102 6.55 0.57 5.05
CA MET A 102 7.12 1.54 6.00
C MET A 102 7.71 2.77 5.29
N GLY A 103 8.15 2.61 4.04
CA GLY A 103 8.67 3.70 3.21
C GLY A 103 7.57 4.55 2.56
N SER A 104 6.41 3.97 2.24
CA SER A 104 5.33 4.68 1.55
C SER A 104 4.62 5.72 2.43
N ASN A 105 4.65 5.56 3.77
CA ASN A 105 4.04 6.49 4.73
C ASN A 105 5.10 7.19 5.59
N PRO A 106 5.62 8.35 5.17
CA PRO A 106 6.72 9.03 5.89
C PRO A 106 6.32 9.50 7.30
N THR A 107 5.03 9.71 7.56
CA THR A 107 4.48 10.14 8.86
C THR A 107 4.44 9.04 9.92
N SER A 108 4.49 7.77 9.51
CA SER A 108 4.45 6.61 10.41
C SER A 108 5.84 6.05 10.71
N SER A 109 6.90 6.70 10.21
CA SER A 109 8.26 6.22 10.39
C SER A 109 8.81 6.56 11.79
N LEU A 110 9.66 5.70 12.34
CA LEU A 110 10.37 6.00 13.60
C LEU A 110 11.21 7.28 13.47
N LEU A 111 11.74 7.56 12.26
CA LEU A 111 12.56 8.73 11.97
C LEU A 111 11.80 10.05 12.17
N THR A 112 10.49 10.09 11.88
CA THR A 112 9.66 11.27 12.14
C THR A 112 9.57 11.61 13.61
N PHE A 113 9.63 10.60 14.49
CA PHE A 113 9.64 10.79 15.94
C PHE A 113 11.05 10.99 16.53
N ALA A 114 12.10 10.77 15.73
CA ALA A 114 13.48 10.89 16.20
C ALA A 114 13.84 12.33 16.60
N TRP A 115 13.41 13.33 15.83
CA TRP A 115 13.69 14.74 16.14
C TRP A 115 12.97 15.24 17.41
N PRO A 116 11.65 15.03 17.59
CA PRO A 116 10.96 15.34 18.84
C PRO A 116 11.57 14.62 20.06
N LEU A 117 11.93 13.35 19.90
CA LEU A 117 12.52 12.54 20.97
C LEU A 117 13.92 13.05 21.33
N LEU A 118 14.74 13.44 20.34
CA LEU A 118 16.05 14.04 20.56
C LEU A 118 15.93 15.38 21.31
N VAL A 119 15.00 16.25 20.91
CA VAL A 119 14.75 17.51 21.62
C VAL A 119 14.29 17.24 23.06
N PHE A 120 13.41 16.27 23.28
CA PHE A 120 12.96 15.87 24.61
C PHE A 120 14.10 15.31 25.49
N LEU A 121 15.00 14.52 24.91
CA LEU A 121 16.18 14.02 25.63
C LEU A 121 17.18 15.15 25.92
N LEU A 122 17.38 16.09 24.99
CA LEU A 122 18.24 17.25 25.21
C LEU A 122 17.68 18.17 26.29
N THR A 123 16.38 18.41 26.33
CA THR A 123 15.76 19.23 27.39
C THR A 123 15.82 18.53 28.75
N LEU A 124 15.60 17.22 28.81
CA LEU A 124 15.82 16.45 30.03
C LEU A 124 17.27 16.52 30.50
N PHE A 125 18.23 16.44 29.57
CA PHE A 125 19.65 16.51 29.88
C PHE A 125 20.07 17.89 30.40
N THR A 126 19.63 18.98 29.77
CA THR A 126 19.92 20.35 30.25
C THR A 126 19.27 20.63 31.60
N VAL A 127 18.04 20.16 31.84
CA VAL A 127 17.39 20.26 33.16
C VAL A 127 18.14 19.47 34.24
N ARG A 128 18.60 18.25 33.93
CA ARG A 128 19.40 17.43 34.85
C ARG A 128 20.77 18.03 35.14
N LEU A 129 21.41 18.68 34.17
CA LEU A 129 22.66 19.42 34.37
C LEU A 129 22.45 20.67 35.23
N SER A 130 21.39 21.45 34.97
CA SER A 130 21.07 22.64 35.75
C SER A 130 20.69 22.32 37.20
N SER A 131 20.02 21.19 37.46
CA SER A 131 19.77 20.71 38.83
C SER A 131 21.07 20.35 39.58
N LYS A 132 22.17 20.06 38.89
CA LYS A 132 23.47 19.76 39.49
C LYS A 132 24.25 21.04 39.83
N GLU A 133 24.04 22.11 39.07
CA GLU A 133 24.65 23.44 39.32
C GLU A 133 23.84 24.27 40.34
N GLY A 134 22.51 24.11 40.38
CA GLY A 134 21.64 24.79 41.35
C GLY A 134 21.87 24.38 42.81
N THR A 135 22.48 23.21 43.07
CA THR A 135 22.93 22.84 44.43
C THR A 135 24.27 23.46 44.80
N ALA A 136 25.07 23.90 43.82
CA ALA A 136 26.37 24.51 44.07
C ALA A 136 26.28 26.01 44.34
N SER A 137 25.43 26.76 43.60
CA SER A 137 25.29 28.21 43.80
C SER A 137 24.59 28.57 45.12
N ASN A 138 23.56 27.82 45.52
CA ASN A 138 22.86 28.05 46.80
C ASN A 138 23.70 27.77 48.06
N VAL A 139 24.86 27.11 47.94
CA VAL A 139 25.79 26.87 49.06
C VAL A 139 26.84 27.99 49.19
N VAL A 140 27.08 28.77 48.14
CA VAL A 140 28.06 29.85 48.16
C VAL A 140 27.48 31.15 48.74
N GLU A 141 26.21 31.45 48.47
CA GLU A 141 25.53 32.62 49.06
C GLU A 141 25.24 32.47 50.56
N ASP A 142 25.08 31.24 51.06
CA ASP A 142 24.86 30.98 52.51
C ASP A 142 26.17 30.99 53.34
N LYS A 143 27.34 31.04 52.67
CA LYS A 143 28.65 31.13 53.34
C LYS A 143 29.23 32.55 53.44
N LEU A 144 28.60 33.55 52.84
CA LEU A 144 29.09 34.94 52.87
C LEU A 144 28.26 35.88 53.77
N VAL A 145 27.22 35.37 54.45
CA VAL A 145 26.40 36.12 55.41
C VAL A 145 26.52 35.48 56.79
N GLY A 146 27.71 35.52 57.38
CA GLY A 146 27.92 34.90 58.69
C GLY A 146 29.29 35.09 59.30
N GLU A 147 29.84 36.30 59.29
CA GLU A 147 30.78 36.78 60.33
C GLU A 147 31.03 38.28 60.14
N GLY A 148 30.43 39.09 61.00
CA GLY A 148 30.55 40.56 60.94
C GLY A 148 29.70 41.28 61.97
N GLY A 149 29.80 40.87 63.24
CA GLY A 149 29.16 41.53 64.39
C GLY A 149 30.12 41.63 65.57
N GLU A 150 30.57 42.87 65.83
CA GLU A 150 31.04 43.47 67.10
C GLU A 150 32.10 42.72 67.96
N PHE A 151 33.35 43.23 67.96
CA PHE A 151 33.93 44.05 69.04
C PHE A 151 35.32 44.58 68.65
#